data_AF-A0A962R9P1-F1
#
_entry.id   AF-A0A962R9P1-F1
#
_cell.length_a   1.000
_cell.length_b   1.000
_cell.length_c   1.000
_cell.angle_alpha   90.00
_cell.angle_beta   90.00
_cell.angle_gamma   90.00
#
_symmetry.space_group_name_H-M   'P 1'
#
loop_
_entity.id
_entity.type
_entity.pdbx_description
1 polymer ?
#
loop_
_entity_poly.entity_id
_entity_poly.type
_entity_poly.pdbx_seq_one_letter_code
_entity_poly.pdbx_strand_id
1 'polypeptide(L)'
;MVSGVVSALNEAGKVVASDAMTQASARSTADHSKFEVLQKPFASGPEVTKACLSCHTEASKQLHQTKHWTWEMLHPDTGQVLGKKTIINSFCGSITSNYARCTSCHIGYGWKDANFDFSSEENVDCLVCHDTTGTYKKFPTDAGHPAYVDKPFPPKSTDPKKVWKAPDLSEVAQHVGSATRKTCGVCHFYGGGGDGVKHGDLDSSMTDPKRSLDVHMGTDGLNFACTACHNAEGHDIKGSRYTTTAKDTHGIDVIGRDDGSRASCESCHGSTPHPRTVNNKINDHTDKVACQTCH
;
A
#
# COMPACT_ATOMS: atom_id res chain seq x y z
N MET A 1 -18.83 74.23 -19.28
CA MET A 1 -19.87 73.94 -18.27
C MET A 1 -19.63 72.52 -17.77
N VAL A 2 -18.74 72.39 -16.78
CA VAL A 2 -19.04 71.83 -15.42
C VAL A 2 -19.62 70.41 -15.55
N SER A 3 -18.80 69.36 -15.63
CA SER A 3 -18.01 68.75 -14.55
C SER A 3 -18.86 68.41 -13.32
N GLY A 4 -19.37 67.17 -13.26
CA GLY A 4 -20.04 66.57 -12.11
C GLY A 4 -19.17 65.46 -11.54
N VAL A 5 -18.49 65.80 -10.45
CA VAL A 5 -17.68 64.93 -9.59
C VAL A 5 -18.60 64.10 -8.70
N VAL A 6 -18.37 62.79 -8.61
CA VAL A 6 -18.38 62.11 -7.30
C VAL A 6 -17.14 61.22 -7.22
N SER A 7 -16.22 61.68 -6.39
CA SER A 7 -15.03 61.01 -5.90
C SER A 7 -15.37 59.72 -5.14
N ALA A 8 -14.49 58.73 -5.17
CA ALA A 8 -13.63 58.41 -4.02
C ALA A 8 -12.88 57.07 -4.20
N LEU A 9 -11.55 57.19 -4.23
CA LEU A 9 -10.56 56.43 -3.43
C LEU A 9 -10.36 54.93 -3.74
N ASN A 10 -9.17 54.54 -4.22
CA ASN A 10 -8.01 54.06 -3.42
C ASN A 10 -8.32 52.73 -2.70
N GLU A 11 -7.49 51.69 -2.65
CA GLU A 11 -6.11 51.44 -3.03
C GLU A 11 -5.89 49.93 -2.77
N ALA A 12 -4.86 49.35 -3.40
CA ALA A 12 -4.09 48.19 -2.95
C ALA A 12 -4.73 47.16 -1.98
N GLY A 13 -5.21 46.03 -2.52
CA GLY A 13 -5.40 44.80 -1.77
C GLY A 13 -4.27 43.80 -2.06
N LYS A 14 -3.10 43.98 -1.44
CA LYS A 14 -2.11 42.89 -1.32
C LYS A 14 -2.76 41.76 -0.54
N VAL A 15 -2.98 40.62 -1.19
CA VAL A 15 -3.37 39.39 -0.49
C VAL A 15 -2.18 39.01 0.37
N VAL A 16 -2.30 39.28 1.67
CA VAL A 16 -1.35 38.85 2.69
C VAL A 16 -1.43 37.33 2.71
N ALA A 17 -0.38 36.68 2.20
CA ALA A 17 -0.12 35.28 2.48
C ALA A 17 0.04 35.17 4.00
N SER A 18 -0.99 34.65 4.66
CA SER A 18 -0.89 34.31 6.07
C SER A 18 0.08 33.15 6.19
N ASP A 19 1.21 33.40 6.84
CA ASP A 19 2.08 32.40 7.45
C ASP A 19 1.25 31.55 8.41
N ALA A 20 0.60 30.51 7.89
CA ALA A 20 0.09 29.42 8.68
C ALA A 20 1.25 28.46 8.89
N MET A 21 2.02 28.74 9.95
CA MET A 21 2.90 27.75 10.59
C MET A 21 2.17 26.41 10.68
N THR A 22 2.69 25.44 9.93
CA THR A 22 2.66 23.99 10.17
C THR A 22 1.97 23.55 11.46
N GLN A 23 0.63 23.48 11.44
CA GLN A 23 -0.10 22.51 12.23
C GLN A 23 -0.28 21.29 11.34
N ALA A 24 0.54 20.26 11.56
CA ALA A 24 0.17 18.91 11.15
C ALA A 24 -1.12 18.57 11.90
N SER A 25 -2.26 18.82 11.26
CA SER A 25 -3.56 18.31 11.70
C SER A 25 -3.38 16.83 12.01
N ALA A 26 -3.67 16.41 13.24
CA ALA A 26 -3.68 15.00 13.60
C ALA A 26 -4.70 14.31 12.68
N ARG A 27 -4.21 13.61 11.65
CA ARG A 27 -5.03 12.99 10.60
C ARG A 27 -5.85 11.78 11.08
N SER A 28 -5.60 11.31 12.31
CA SER A 28 -6.26 10.17 12.93
C SER A 28 -7.08 10.63 14.14
N THR A 29 -8.25 10.02 14.34
CA THR A 29 -9.08 10.22 15.53
C THR A 29 -8.55 9.46 16.76
N ALA A 30 -7.57 8.58 16.57
CA ALA A 30 -6.93 7.79 17.61
C ALA A 30 -5.41 8.02 17.61
N ASP A 31 -4.86 8.18 18.82
CA ASP A 31 -3.44 8.25 19.08
C ASP A 31 -3.01 6.96 19.80
N HIS A 32 -2.36 6.06 19.06
CA HIS A 32 -2.03 4.72 19.55
C HIS A 32 -1.02 4.75 20.70
N SER A 33 -0.17 5.78 20.78
CA SER A 33 0.76 5.98 21.90
C SER A 33 0.05 6.15 23.25
N LYS A 34 -1.22 6.58 23.25
CA LYS A 34 -2.01 6.82 24.47
C LYS A 34 -2.78 5.59 24.95
N PHE A 35 -2.78 4.49 24.22
CA PHE A 35 -3.50 3.29 24.63
C PHE A 35 -2.64 2.44 25.57
N GLU A 36 -3.08 2.28 26.82
CA GLU A 36 -2.40 1.46 27.84
C GLU A 36 -2.12 0.02 27.36
N VAL A 37 -3.01 -0.55 26.54
CA VAL A 37 -2.84 -1.90 25.96
C VAL A 37 -1.60 -2.03 25.06
N LEU A 38 -1.08 -0.91 24.54
CA LEU A 38 0.12 -0.82 23.70
C LEU A 38 1.36 -0.32 24.45
N GLN A 39 1.20 0.20 25.67
CA GLN A 39 2.28 0.70 26.54
C GLN A 39 2.91 -0.43 27.37
N LYS A 40 3.22 -1.55 26.73
CA LYS A 40 3.82 -2.72 27.36
C LYS A 40 4.80 -3.39 26.39
N PRO A 41 5.82 -4.12 26.89
CA PRO A 41 6.67 -4.92 26.03
C PRO A 41 5.86 -6.04 25.34
N PHE A 42 6.16 -6.28 24.06
CA PHE A 42 5.63 -7.41 23.29
C PHE A 42 6.74 -8.39 22.95
N ALA A 43 6.53 -9.67 23.25
CA ALA A 43 7.49 -10.73 22.95
C ALA A 43 7.34 -11.26 21.51
N SER A 44 6.18 -11.05 20.87
CA SER A 44 5.94 -11.52 19.51
C SER A 44 4.96 -10.65 18.72
N GLY A 45 4.98 -10.79 17.39
CA GLY A 45 4.03 -10.15 16.49
C GLY A 45 2.56 -10.52 16.81
N PRO A 46 2.22 -11.80 17.02
CA PRO A 46 0.86 -12.19 17.43
C PRO A 46 0.38 -11.55 18.74
N GLU A 47 1.26 -11.28 19.71
CA GLU A 47 0.87 -10.56 20.92
C GLU A 47 0.47 -9.10 20.63
N VAL A 48 1.13 -8.46 19.66
CA VAL A 48 0.74 -7.12 19.19
C VAL A 48 -0.62 -7.20 18.51
N THR A 49 -0.81 -8.15 17.58
CA THR A 49 -2.10 -8.34 16.89
C THR A 49 -3.23 -8.58 17.87
N LYS A 50 -3.01 -9.40 18.91
CA LYS A 50 -3.98 -9.61 19.98
C LYS A 50 -4.35 -8.31 20.70
N ALA A 51 -3.40 -7.42 20.94
CA ALA A 51 -3.68 -6.09 21.50
C ALA A 51 -4.46 -5.21 20.51
N CYS A 52 -4.13 -5.22 19.22
CA CYS A 52 -4.88 -4.49 18.20
C CYS A 52 -6.35 -4.96 18.12
N LEU A 53 -6.59 -6.27 18.23
CA LEU A 53 -7.92 -6.87 18.14
C LEU A 53 -8.84 -6.55 19.32
N SER A 54 -8.33 -6.00 20.44
CA SER A 54 -9.21 -5.53 21.52
C SER A 54 -10.05 -4.30 21.11
N CYS A 55 -9.63 -3.60 20.04
CA CYS A 55 -10.33 -2.43 19.51
C CYS A 55 -10.74 -2.60 18.04
N HIS A 56 -9.92 -3.28 17.23
CA HIS A 56 -10.16 -3.52 15.80
C HIS A 56 -10.75 -4.92 15.56
N THR A 57 -11.89 -5.22 16.19
CA THR A 57 -12.45 -6.58 16.31
C THR A 57 -12.80 -7.28 15.00
N GLU A 58 -12.92 -6.54 13.90
CA GLU A 58 -13.26 -7.07 12.58
C GLU A 58 -12.09 -7.07 11.59
N ALA A 59 -10.96 -6.45 11.94
CA ALA A 59 -9.87 -6.22 10.99
C ALA A 59 -9.24 -7.52 10.47
N SER A 60 -8.96 -8.48 11.36
CA SER A 60 -8.43 -9.79 10.92
C SER A 60 -9.44 -10.55 10.07
N LYS A 61 -10.73 -10.57 10.46
CA LYS A 61 -11.78 -11.24 9.69
C LYS A 61 -11.96 -10.65 8.29
N GLN A 62 -11.86 -9.33 8.19
CA GLN A 62 -11.84 -8.61 6.92
C GLN A 62 -10.65 -9.05 6.07
N LEU A 63 -9.43 -9.01 6.62
CA LEU A 63 -8.22 -9.45 5.93
C LEU A 63 -8.27 -10.91 5.51
N HIS A 64 -8.89 -11.79 6.31
CA HIS A 64 -9.03 -13.22 6.02
C HIS A 64 -9.79 -13.50 4.71
N GLN A 65 -10.64 -12.57 4.28
CA GLN A 65 -11.41 -12.67 3.04
C GLN A 65 -10.64 -12.18 1.80
N THR A 66 -9.44 -11.61 2.00
CA THR A 66 -8.68 -10.94 0.94
C THR A 66 -7.60 -11.82 0.33
N LYS A 67 -7.19 -11.47 -0.88
CA LYS A 67 -6.06 -12.09 -1.59
C LYS A 67 -4.74 -11.95 -0.83
N HIS A 68 -4.58 -10.91 -0.01
CA HIS A 68 -3.37 -10.70 0.77
C HIS A 68 -3.19 -11.80 1.83
N TRP A 69 -4.29 -12.26 2.44
CA TRP A 69 -4.27 -13.36 3.41
C TRP A 69 -4.27 -14.73 2.74
N THR A 70 -5.21 -15.00 1.84
CA THR A 70 -5.41 -16.34 1.28
C THR A 70 -4.34 -16.70 0.23
N TRP A 71 -3.75 -15.68 -0.41
CA TRP A 71 -2.93 -15.82 -1.62
C TRP A 71 -3.63 -16.59 -2.75
N GLU A 72 -4.96 -16.53 -2.76
CA GLU A 72 -5.83 -17.19 -3.72
C GLU A 72 -6.81 -16.19 -4.34
N MET A 73 -7.22 -16.47 -5.57
CA MET A 73 -8.31 -15.78 -6.24
C MET A 73 -8.97 -16.74 -7.23
N LEU A 74 -10.30 -16.80 -7.20
CA LEU A 74 -11.09 -17.51 -8.20
C LEU A 74 -11.20 -16.63 -9.45
N HIS A 75 -10.69 -17.12 -10.59
CA HIS A 75 -10.83 -16.43 -11.86
C HIS A 75 -12.31 -16.48 -12.31
N PRO A 76 -12.95 -15.33 -12.57
CA PRO A 76 -14.40 -15.28 -12.79
C PRO A 76 -14.83 -16.06 -14.04
N ASP A 77 -14.08 -15.96 -15.14
CA ASP A 77 -14.50 -16.57 -16.42
C ASP A 77 -14.18 -18.06 -16.53
N THR A 78 -13.09 -18.52 -15.89
CA THR A 78 -12.58 -19.90 -16.06
C THR A 78 -12.86 -20.78 -14.85
N GLY A 79 -13.21 -20.19 -13.69
CA GLY A 79 -13.35 -20.91 -12.43
C GLY A 79 -12.04 -21.45 -11.86
N GLN A 80 -10.88 -21.09 -12.44
CA GLN A 80 -9.58 -21.55 -11.96
C GLN A 80 -9.18 -20.81 -10.67
N VAL A 81 -8.66 -21.54 -9.68
CA VAL A 81 -8.04 -20.92 -8.50
C VAL A 81 -6.60 -20.52 -8.81
N LEU A 82 -6.40 -19.22 -8.99
CA LEU A 82 -5.11 -18.57 -9.19
C LEU A 82 -4.58 -17.97 -7.88
N GLY A 83 -3.38 -17.40 -7.92
CA GLY A 83 -2.76 -16.74 -6.77
C GLY A 83 -1.47 -17.41 -6.33
N LYS A 84 -0.69 -16.72 -5.49
CA LYS A 84 0.67 -17.13 -5.13
C LYS A 84 0.74 -18.51 -4.47
N LYS A 85 -0.37 -18.99 -3.88
CA LYS A 85 -0.46 -20.32 -3.29
C LYS A 85 -0.55 -21.44 -4.33
N THR A 86 -1.06 -21.17 -5.53
CA THR A 86 -1.30 -22.19 -6.57
C THR A 86 -0.39 -22.04 -7.80
N ILE A 87 0.07 -20.83 -8.12
CA ILE A 87 0.86 -20.59 -9.33
C ILE A 87 2.34 -20.99 -9.19
N ILE A 88 2.92 -21.48 -10.27
CA ILE A 88 4.35 -21.72 -10.43
C ILE A 88 4.93 -20.63 -11.35
N ASN A 89 6.09 -20.09 -11.00
CA ASN A 89 6.81 -19.13 -11.85
C ASN A 89 8.26 -19.56 -12.11
N SER A 90 8.92 -18.87 -13.05
CA SER A 90 10.32 -19.09 -13.41
C SER A 90 11.34 -18.42 -12.48
N PHE A 91 10.91 -17.82 -11.36
CA PHE A 91 11.80 -17.26 -10.33
C PHE A 91 12.06 -18.33 -9.25
N CYS A 92 11.33 -18.25 -8.14
CA CYS A 92 11.48 -19.19 -7.02
C CYS A 92 10.59 -20.44 -7.16
N GLY A 93 9.95 -20.66 -8.31
CA GLY A 93 9.05 -21.79 -8.52
C GLY A 93 7.73 -21.61 -7.80
N SER A 94 7.53 -22.36 -6.71
CA SER A 94 6.32 -22.39 -5.89
C SER A 94 6.63 -22.22 -4.41
N ILE A 95 5.67 -21.69 -3.65
CA ILE A 95 5.78 -21.53 -2.20
C ILE A 95 5.98 -22.87 -1.48
N THR A 96 5.48 -23.97 -2.06
CA THR A 96 5.59 -25.32 -1.49
C THR A 96 7.03 -25.78 -1.34
N SER A 97 7.94 -25.21 -2.13
CA SER A 97 9.38 -25.51 -2.04
C SER A 97 10.06 -24.85 -0.85
N ASN A 98 9.54 -23.70 -0.38
CA ASN A 98 10.17 -22.92 0.69
C ASN A 98 9.20 -21.89 1.29
N TYR A 99 8.25 -22.35 2.10
CA TYR A 99 7.28 -21.50 2.77
C TYR A 99 7.95 -20.37 3.56
N ALA A 100 8.86 -20.70 4.47
CA ALA A 100 9.45 -19.74 5.40
C ALA A 100 10.14 -18.56 4.70
N ARG A 101 10.75 -18.79 3.52
CA ARG A 101 11.30 -17.70 2.69
C ARG A 101 10.19 -16.94 1.98
N CYS A 102 9.25 -17.64 1.34
CA CYS A 102 8.21 -17.02 0.53
C CYS A 102 7.22 -16.17 1.35
N THR A 103 6.90 -16.61 2.57
CA THR A 103 5.94 -15.99 3.49
C THR A 103 6.53 -14.87 4.34
N SER A 104 7.82 -14.56 4.17
CA SER A 104 8.37 -13.26 4.59
C SER A 104 7.67 -12.07 3.93
N CYS A 105 6.96 -12.29 2.81
CA CYS A 105 6.07 -11.31 2.17
C CYS A 105 4.57 -11.64 2.30
N HIS A 106 4.18 -12.57 3.19
CA HIS A 106 2.76 -12.77 3.55
C HIS A 106 2.37 -11.78 4.64
N ILE A 107 1.10 -11.41 4.74
CA ILE A 107 0.60 -10.48 5.78
C ILE A 107 0.25 -11.21 7.07
N GLY A 108 0.92 -12.33 7.35
CA GLY A 108 0.70 -13.12 8.54
C GLY A 108 1.99 -13.66 9.15
N TYR A 109 1.82 -14.30 10.29
CA TYR A 109 2.86 -14.85 11.14
C TYR A 109 2.76 -16.36 11.21
N GLY A 110 3.86 -17.07 10.95
CA GLY A 110 3.97 -18.51 11.19
C GLY A 110 3.55 -19.42 10.03
N TRP A 111 3.30 -18.89 8.83
CA TRP A 111 3.03 -19.72 7.65
C TRP A 111 4.30 -20.40 7.15
N LYS A 112 4.62 -21.54 7.78
CA LYS A 112 5.86 -22.31 7.58
C LYS A 112 5.67 -23.61 6.79
N ASP A 113 4.44 -24.08 6.64
CA ASP A 113 4.09 -25.29 5.91
C ASP A 113 2.60 -25.28 5.49
N ALA A 114 2.11 -26.41 4.96
CA ALA A 114 0.74 -26.55 4.48
C ALA A 114 -0.33 -26.55 5.60
N ASN A 115 0.06 -26.71 6.86
CA ASN A 115 -0.84 -26.77 8.01
C ASN A 115 -1.07 -25.40 8.67
N PHE A 116 -0.78 -24.31 7.96
CA PHE A 116 -1.02 -22.97 8.48
C PHE A 116 -2.51 -22.74 8.75
N ASP A 117 -2.82 -22.26 9.95
CA ASP A 117 -4.19 -21.95 10.36
C ASP A 117 -4.61 -20.57 9.83
N PHE A 118 -5.28 -20.56 8.68
CA PHE A 118 -5.86 -19.36 8.09
C PHE A 118 -7.06 -18.79 8.85
N SER A 119 -7.55 -19.47 9.91
CA SER A 119 -8.62 -18.95 10.76
C SER A 119 -8.11 -18.16 11.97
N SER A 120 -6.81 -18.26 12.30
CA SER A 120 -6.22 -17.59 13.45
C SER A 120 -6.11 -16.09 13.24
N GLU A 121 -6.99 -15.33 13.90
CA GLU A 121 -7.00 -13.86 13.83
C GLU A 121 -5.72 -13.21 14.40
N GLU A 122 -5.12 -13.84 15.42
CA GLU A 122 -3.87 -13.37 16.06
C GLU A 122 -2.66 -13.52 15.12
N ASN A 123 -2.74 -14.37 14.09
CA ASN A 123 -1.65 -14.57 13.13
C ASN A 123 -1.64 -13.54 12.00
N VAL A 124 -2.56 -12.58 11.96
CA VAL A 124 -2.50 -11.45 11.02
C VAL A 124 -1.39 -10.49 11.45
N ASP A 125 -0.56 -10.04 10.51
CA ASP A 125 0.44 -9.00 10.75
C ASP A 125 -0.14 -7.63 10.41
N CYS A 126 -0.60 -6.91 11.43
CA CYS A 126 -1.08 -5.54 11.28
C CYS A 126 0.05 -4.54 10.98
N LEU A 127 1.27 -4.80 11.48
CA LEU A 127 2.37 -3.83 11.47
C LEU A 127 3.01 -3.70 10.09
N VAL A 128 3.04 -4.77 9.29
CA VAL A 128 3.67 -4.76 7.95
C VAL A 128 3.08 -3.69 7.02
N CYS A 129 1.79 -3.38 7.17
CA CYS A 129 1.11 -2.35 6.39
C CYS A 129 1.07 -1.00 7.08
N HIS A 130 1.00 -0.98 8.42
CA HIS A 130 0.68 0.20 9.21
C HIS A 130 1.87 0.82 9.96
N ASP A 131 3.07 0.24 9.93
CA ASP A 131 4.27 0.85 10.50
C ASP A 131 4.58 2.22 9.87
N THR A 132 4.71 3.25 10.70
CA THR A 132 5.19 4.58 10.27
C THR A 132 6.56 4.93 10.83
N THR A 133 7.13 4.11 11.71
CA THR A 133 8.49 4.28 12.25
C THR A 133 9.54 3.96 11.19
N GLY A 134 9.20 3.10 10.24
CA GLY A 134 10.11 2.61 9.21
C GLY A 134 11.15 1.62 9.72
N THR A 135 10.97 1.09 10.94
CA THR A 135 11.87 0.13 11.58
C THR A 135 11.35 -1.30 11.51
N TYR A 136 10.05 -1.49 11.27
CA TYR A 136 9.44 -2.81 11.20
C TYR A 136 9.83 -3.53 9.92
N LYS A 137 10.35 -4.75 10.07
CA LYS A 137 10.69 -5.63 8.95
C LYS A 137 10.62 -7.09 9.35
N LYS A 138 9.91 -7.87 8.55
CA LYS A 138 9.88 -9.34 8.67
C LYS A 138 11.26 -9.91 8.40
N PHE A 139 11.65 -10.93 9.15
CA PHE A 139 12.90 -11.63 8.92
C PHE A 139 12.81 -12.48 7.64
N PRO A 140 13.84 -12.49 6.77
CA PRO A 140 13.76 -13.09 5.44
C PRO A 140 13.39 -14.57 5.39
N THR A 141 13.61 -15.33 6.47
CA THR A 141 13.47 -16.80 6.50
C THR A 141 12.75 -17.31 7.75
N ASP A 142 11.89 -16.49 8.37
CA ASP A 142 11.21 -16.84 9.64
C ASP A 142 9.69 -16.91 9.50
N ALA A 143 9.20 -17.35 8.34
CA ALA A 143 7.78 -17.61 8.07
C ALA A 143 6.86 -16.42 8.40
N GLY A 144 7.30 -15.20 8.09
CA GLY A 144 6.55 -13.98 8.32
C GLY A 144 6.84 -13.29 9.66
N HIS A 145 7.58 -13.89 10.59
CA HIS A 145 7.93 -13.20 11.83
C HIS A 145 9.04 -12.14 11.61
N PRO A 146 9.04 -11.01 12.32
CA PRO A 146 10.22 -10.17 12.47
C PRO A 146 11.28 -10.91 13.31
N ALA A 147 12.48 -10.36 13.39
CA ALA A 147 13.44 -10.84 14.38
C ALA A 147 13.01 -10.35 15.77
N TYR A 148 12.84 -11.24 16.76
CA TYR A 148 12.53 -10.83 18.14
C TYR A 148 13.77 -10.54 18.98
N VAL A 149 14.93 -10.95 18.49
CA VAL A 149 16.24 -10.61 19.01
C VAL A 149 17.16 -10.32 17.85
N ASP A 150 18.16 -9.47 18.09
CA ASP A 150 19.23 -9.23 17.13
C ASP A 150 19.88 -10.54 16.70
N LYS A 151 19.93 -10.81 15.39
CA LYS A 151 20.54 -12.03 14.85
C LYS A 151 21.43 -11.73 13.66
N PRO A 152 22.57 -12.43 13.50
CA PRO A 152 23.44 -12.24 12.33
C PRO A 152 22.69 -12.61 11.04
N PHE A 153 22.83 -11.78 10.02
CA PHE A 153 22.27 -12.03 8.69
C PHE A 153 23.25 -11.57 7.59
N PRO A 154 23.75 -12.47 6.73
CA PRO A 154 23.35 -13.88 6.56
C PRO A 154 23.71 -14.77 7.77
N PRO A 155 23.07 -15.96 7.91
CA PRO A 155 23.35 -16.87 9.01
C PRO A 155 24.85 -17.17 9.15
N LYS A 156 25.35 -17.22 10.38
CA LYS A 156 26.77 -17.43 10.72
C LYS A 156 27.73 -16.30 10.30
N SER A 157 27.23 -15.15 9.86
CA SER A 157 28.07 -13.97 9.67
C SER A 157 28.75 -13.58 10.99
N THR A 158 30.08 -13.42 10.96
CA THR A 158 30.89 -12.90 12.07
C THR A 158 31.11 -11.39 12.00
N ASP A 159 30.67 -10.76 10.91
CA ASP A 159 30.76 -9.31 10.73
C ASP A 159 29.74 -8.61 11.64
N PRO A 160 30.18 -7.77 12.61
CA PRO A 160 29.28 -7.08 13.54
C PRO A 160 28.36 -6.08 12.84
N LYS A 161 28.64 -5.69 11.58
CA LYS A 161 27.78 -4.82 10.77
C LYS A 161 26.65 -5.59 10.08
N LYS A 162 26.72 -6.93 10.03
CA LYS A 162 25.74 -7.81 9.37
C LYS A 162 24.79 -8.43 10.40
N VAL A 163 24.12 -7.56 11.14
CA VAL A 163 23.12 -7.93 12.14
C VAL A 163 21.76 -7.45 11.68
N TRP A 164 20.79 -8.37 11.67
CA TRP A 164 19.39 -8.03 11.54
C TRP A 164 18.86 -7.61 12.89
N LYS A 165 18.61 -6.30 13.04
CA LYS A 165 18.05 -5.73 14.25
C LYS A 165 16.62 -6.17 14.48
N ALA A 166 16.30 -6.52 15.73
CA ALA A 166 14.93 -6.69 16.16
C ALA A 166 14.24 -5.31 16.22
N PRO A 167 13.01 -5.15 15.68
CA PRO A 167 12.25 -3.93 15.90
C PRO A 167 11.76 -3.88 17.35
N ASP A 168 11.63 -2.67 17.88
CA ASP A 168 10.88 -2.45 19.11
C ASP A 168 9.39 -2.52 18.76
N LEU A 169 8.76 -3.66 19.06
CA LEU A 169 7.35 -3.91 18.71
C LEU A 169 6.40 -2.95 19.44
N SER A 170 6.75 -2.50 20.64
CA SER A 170 5.94 -1.54 21.41
C SER A 170 5.98 -0.17 20.75
N GLU A 171 7.17 0.28 20.35
CA GLU A 171 7.35 1.54 19.63
C GLU A 171 6.61 1.53 18.28
N VAL A 172 6.75 0.44 17.51
CA VAL A 172 6.05 0.29 16.22
C VAL A 172 4.53 0.31 16.44
N ALA A 173 4.02 -0.44 17.41
CA ALA A 173 2.58 -0.52 17.68
C ALA A 173 1.98 0.82 18.11
N GLN A 174 2.72 1.62 18.87
CA GLN A 174 2.29 2.95 19.32
C GLN A 174 2.30 4.01 18.20
N HIS A 175 3.04 3.76 17.13
CA HIS A 175 3.19 4.67 15.99
C HIS A 175 2.62 4.08 14.69
N VAL A 176 1.61 3.21 14.80
CA VAL A 176 0.88 2.76 13.61
C VAL A 176 0.08 3.90 12.99
N GLY A 177 -0.06 3.85 11.66
CA GLY A 177 -0.78 4.87 10.89
C GLY A 177 -1.22 4.36 9.53
N SER A 178 -1.58 5.27 8.63
CA SER A 178 -1.98 4.91 7.27
C SER A 178 -0.83 4.26 6.51
N ALA A 179 -1.15 3.26 5.68
CA ALA A 179 -0.18 2.61 4.81
C ALA A 179 0.50 3.63 3.87
N THR A 180 1.77 3.39 3.59
CA THR A 180 2.61 4.24 2.75
C THR A 180 3.17 3.43 1.58
N ARG A 181 3.75 4.10 0.58
CA ARG A 181 4.47 3.40 -0.50
C ARG A 181 5.56 2.48 0.04
N LYS A 182 6.24 2.89 1.12
CA LYS A 182 7.26 2.09 1.80
C LYS A 182 6.68 0.79 2.37
N THR A 183 5.54 0.84 3.07
CA THR A 183 4.94 -0.35 3.70
C THR A 183 4.37 -1.32 2.66
N CYS A 184 3.80 -0.83 1.56
CA CYS A 184 3.46 -1.70 0.41
C CYS A 184 4.74 -2.29 -0.22
N GLY A 185 5.76 -1.45 -0.37
CA GLY A 185 7.02 -1.73 -1.03
C GLY A 185 7.85 -2.83 -0.39
N VAL A 186 7.75 -3.05 0.93
CA VAL A 186 8.50 -4.12 1.63
C VAL A 186 8.29 -5.50 0.99
N CYS A 187 7.13 -5.71 0.36
CA CYS A 187 6.80 -6.91 -0.40
C CYS A 187 6.77 -6.68 -1.91
N HIS A 188 6.20 -5.55 -2.34
CA HIS A 188 5.92 -5.31 -3.76
C HIS A 188 7.16 -4.92 -4.57
N PHE A 189 8.14 -4.22 -3.97
CA PHE A 189 9.37 -3.82 -4.65
C PHE A 189 10.41 -4.96 -4.70
N TYR A 190 10.39 -5.85 -3.70
CA TYR A 190 11.41 -6.88 -3.52
C TYR A 190 10.95 -8.30 -3.90
N GLY A 191 9.84 -8.41 -4.63
CA GLY A 191 9.29 -9.68 -5.07
C GLY A 191 10.29 -10.48 -5.91
N GLY A 192 10.39 -11.79 -5.70
CA GLY A 192 11.34 -12.64 -6.42
C GLY A 192 12.75 -12.65 -5.83
N GLY A 193 12.96 -12.01 -4.68
CA GLY A 193 14.20 -12.13 -3.89
C GLY A 193 15.16 -10.95 -4.01
N GLY A 194 14.77 -9.88 -4.71
CA GLY A 194 15.55 -8.65 -4.85
C GLY A 194 14.70 -7.51 -5.38
N ASP A 195 15.28 -6.31 -5.35
CA ASP A 195 14.63 -5.07 -5.78
C ASP A 195 14.35 -5.06 -7.28
N GLY A 196 13.11 -4.76 -7.69
CA GLY A 196 12.66 -4.73 -9.09
C GLY A 196 12.75 -6.08 -9.84
N VAL A 197 13.02 -7.20 -9.14
CA VAL A 197 13.32 -8.50 -9.79
C VAL A 197 12.11 -9.10 -10.48
N LYS A 198 10.95 -9.10 -9.81
CA LYS A 198 9.73 -9.75 -10.35
C LYS A 198 8.88 -8.82 -11.23
N HIS A 199 8.83 -7.55 -10.86
CA HIS A 199 8.00 -6.52 -11.47
C HIS A 199 8.91 -5.30 -11.72
N GLY A 200 9.31 -5.10 -12.97
CA GLY A 200 10.24 -4.02 -13.34
C GLY A 200 9.60 -2.63 -13.28
N ASP A 201 8.29 -2.55 -13.10
CA ASP A 201 7.48 -1.35 -12.93
C ASP A 201 7.37 -0.89 -11.46
N LEU A 202 7.82 -1.71 -10.51
CA LEU A 202 7.78 -1.39 -9.07
C LEU A 202 9.08 -1.83 -8.37
N ASP A 203 9.93 -0.86 -8.04
CA ASP A 203 11.17 -1.03 -7.28
C ASP A 203 11.28 0.01 -6.13
N SER A 204 12.36 -0.05 -5.35
CA SER A 204 12.59 0.82 -4.19
C SER A 204 12.57 2.32 -4.50
N SER A 205 12.86 2.70 -5.74
CA SER A 205 12.76 4.09 -6.21
C SER A 205 11.34 4.68 -6.08
N MET A 206 10.32 3.83 -6.04
CA MET A 206 8.91 4.18 -5.85
C MET A 206 8.56 4.54 -4.39
N THR A 207 9.51 4.47 -3.46
CA THR A 207 9.31 4.96 -2.09
C THR A 207 9.09 6.48 -2.09
N ASP A 208 9.99 7.21 -2.76
CA ASP A 208 10.00 8.66 -2.86
C ASP A 208 10.34 9.10 -4.30
N PRO A 209 9.52 8.73 -5.29
CA PRO A 209 9.84 8.97 -6.68
C PRO A 209 9.74 10.46 -7.00
N LYS A 210 10.44 10.90 -8.05
CA LYS A 210 10.14 12.18 -8.72
C LYS A 210 9.00 11.98 -9.72
N ARG A 211 8.31 13.06 -10.07
CA ARG A 211 7.25 13.10 -11.07
C ARG A 211 7.68 12.53 -12.43
N SER A 212 8.96 12.69 -12.78
CA SER A 212 9.52 12.14 -14.03
C SER A 212 9.56 10.61 -14.08
N LEU A 213 9.56 9.96 -12.91
CA LEU A 213 9.48 8.50 -12.79
C LEU A 213 8.02 8.05 -12.72
N ASP A 214 7.22 8.69 -11.88
CA ASP A 214 5.78 8.45 -11.80
C ASP A 214 5.02 9.74 -11.50
N VAL A 215 4.11 10.11 -12.39
CA VAL A 215 3.39 11.38 -12.32
C VAL A 215 2.35 11.45 -11.19
N HIS A 216 1.88 10.29 -10.72
CA HIS A 216 0.89 10.18 -9.65
C HIS A 216 1.56 10.09 -8.28
N MET A 217 2.62 9.29 -8.16
CA MET A 217 3.33 9.04 -6.90
C MET A 217 4.46 10.04 -6.63
N GLY A 218 4.87 10.84 -7.62
CA GLY A 218 5.94 11.82 -7.51
C GLY A 218 5.79 12.77 -6.31
N THR A 219 6.82 12.84 -5.46
CA THR A 219 6.83 13.67 -4.23
C THR A 219 6.85 15.17 -4.51
N ASP A 220 7.29 15.56 -5.71
CA ASP A 220 7.24 16.90 -6.31
C ASP A 220 5.96 17.16 -7.13
N GLY A 221 4.93 16.32 -6.94
CA GLY A 221 3.64 16.41 -7.62
C GLY A 221 2.46 15.99 -6.74
N LEU A 222 1.63 15.07 -7.25
CA LEU A 222 0.43 14.60 -6.54
C LEU A 222 0.75 13.79 -5.28
N ASN A 223 1.94 13.18 -5.22
CA ASN A 223 2.46 12.42 -4.09
C ASN A 223 1.50 11.35 -3.56
N PHE A 224 0.83 10.62 -4.47
CA PHE A 224 -0.12 9.58 -4.09
C PHE A 224 0.56 8.43 -3.34
N ALA A 225 -0.06 7.97 -2.27
CA ALA A 225 0.18 6.64 -1.74
C ALA A 225 -0.50 5.59 -2.63
N CYS A 226 -0.09 4.33 -2.54
CA CYS A 226 -0.70 3.24 -3.31
C CYS A 226 -2.23 3.18 -3.11
N THR A 227 -2.68 3.44 -1.87
CA THR A 227 -4.09 3.42 -1.47
C THR A 227 -4.94 4.55 -2.07
N ALA A 228 -4.34 5.54 -2.73
CA ALA A 228 -5.10 6.58 -3.43
C ALA A 228 -5.84 6.01 -4.66
N CYS A 229 -5.23 5.03 -5.34
CA CYS A 229 -5.82 4.29 -6.46
C CYS A 229 -6.28 2.89 -6.03
N HIS A 230 -5.43 2.18 -5.27
CA HIS A 230 -5.75 0.88 -4.66
C HIS A 230 -6.48 1.06 -3.34
N ASN A 231 -7.63 1.74 -3.38
CA ASN A 231 -8.43 2.00 -2.20
C ASN A 231 -8.89 0.69 -1.55
N ALA A 232 -9.12 0.77 -0.24
CA ALA A 232 -9.49 -0.37 0.59
C ALA A 232 -10.85 -0.12 1.20
N GLU A 233 -11.80 -1.02 0.96
CA GLU A 233 -13.02 -1.12 1.75
C GLU A 233 -13.02 -2.48 2.44
N GLY A 234 -13.20 -2.50 3.77
CA GLY A 234 -13.09 -3.73 4.55
C GLY A 234 -11.73 -4.44 4.37
N HIS A 235 -10.63 -3.68 4.32
CA HIS A 235 -9.27 -4.16 4.03
C HIS A 235 -9.06 -4.86 2.67
N ASP A 236 -10.08 -4.90 1.80
CA ASP A 236 -9.94 -5.44 0.44
C ASP A 236 -9.32 -4.39 -0.50
N ILE A 237 -8.02 -4.54 -0.74
CA ILE A 237 -7.26 -3.69 -1.66
C ILE A 237 -7.66 -3.99 -3.09
N LYS A 238 -8.25 -3.00 -3.77
CA LYS A 238 -8.71 -3.13 -5.16
C LYS A 238 -7.56 -3.24 -6.16
N GLY A 239 -7.86 -3.84 -7.31
CA GLY A 239 -6.88 -4.13 -8.37
C GLY A 239 -6.45 -5.60 -8.38
N SER A 240 -6.02 -6.08 -9.56
CA SER A 240 -5.66 -7.47 -9.76
C SER A 240 -4.79 -7.64 -11.00
N ARG A 241 -3.68 -8.39 -10.87
CA ARG A 241 -2.87 -8.81 -12.02
C ARG A 241 -3.54 -9.90 -12.86
N TYR A 242 -4.36 -10.77 -12.26
CA TYR A 242 -4.95 -11.90 -12.99
C TYR A 242 -6.29 -11.55 -13.67
N THR A 243 -6.87 -10.41 -13.32
CA THR A 243 -8.09 -9.87 -13.93
C THR A 243 -7.85 -8.39 -14.20
N THR A 244 -7.07 -8.11 -15.23
CA THR A 244 -6.70 -6.74 -15.60
C THR A 244 -7.89 -6.04 -16.26
N THR A 245 -8.28 -4.89 -15.72
CA THR A 245 -9.25 -4.00 -16.36
C THR A 245 -8.52 -3.16 -17.41
N ALA A 246 -8.52 -3.62 -18.67
CA ALA A 246 -7.86 -2.92 -19.76
C ALA A 246 -8.62 -1.67 -20.24
N LYS A 247 -9.94 -1.65 -20.02
CA LYS A 247 -10.83 -0.53 -20.27
C LYS A 247 -11.90 -0.53 -19.19
N ASP A 248 -12.11 0.61 -18.57
CA ASP A 248 -13.20 0.82 -17.64
C ASP A 248 -14.28 1.69 -18.28
N THR A 249 -15.46 1.10 -18.48
CA THR A 249 -16.60 1.77 -19.12
C THR A 249 -17.51 2.49 -18.13
N HIS A 250 -17.28 2.32 -16.82
CA HIS A 250 -18.04 3.01 -15.78
C HIS A 250 -17.77 4.53 -15.81
N GLY A 251 -16.50 4.91 -16.03
CA GLY A 251 -16.08 6.31 -16.11
C GLY A 251 -15.58 6.83 -14.78
N ILE A 252 -15.77 8.12 -14.50
CA ILE A 252 -15.19 8.77 -13.31
C ILE A 252 -15.93 8.32 -12.05
N ASP A 253 -15.18 7.79 -11.08
CA ASP A 253 -15.72 7.29 -9.82
C ASP A 253 -16.05 8.41 -8.84
N VAL A 254 -17.30 8.41 -8.37
CA VAL A 254 -17.77 9.33 -7.34
C VAL A 254 -17.85 8.63 -6.00
N ILE A 255 -17.13 9.15 -5.01
CA ILE A 255 -17.10 8.61 -3.64
C ILE A 255 -18.53 8.50 -3.10
N GLY A 256 -18.90 7.31 -2.64
CA GLY A 256 -20.20 7.02 -2.02
C GLY A 256 -21.35 6.78 -3.00
N ARG A 257 -21.09 6.68 -4.31
CA ARG A 257 -22.11 6.33 -5.33
C ARG A 257 -21.81 5.07 -6.13
N ASP A 258 -20.55 4.67 -6.19
CA ASP A 258 -20.07 3.56 -7.03
C ASP A 258 -19.43 2.44 -6.18
N ASP A 259 -18.93 1.38 -6.84
CA ASP A 259 -18.23 0.25 -6.18
C ASP A 259 -16.90 0.65 -5.49
N GLY A 260 -16.52 1.92 -5.67
CA GLY A 260 -15.41 2.59 -5.04
C GLY A 260 -14.05 2.28 -5.66
N SER A 261 -13.94 1.41 -6.68
CA SER A 261 -12.66 0.92 -7.18
C SER A 261 -11.94 1.90 -8.11
N ARG A 262 -11.00 2.68 -7.58
CA ARG A 262 -10.22 3.68 -8.34
C ARG A 262 -8.97 3.14 -9.02
N ALA A 263 -8.96 1.84 -9.31
CA ALA A 263 -7.81 1.14 -9.87
C ALA A 263 -7.82 1.11 -11.41
N SER A 264 -8.55 2.02 -12.06
CA SER A 264 -8.56 2.24 -13.51
C SER A 264 -8.06 3.66 -13.84
N CYS A 265 -7.75 3.93 -15.11
CA CYS A 265 -7.39 5.28 -15.54
C CYS A 265 -8.64 6.15 -15.62
N GLU A 266 -9.72 5.57 -16.12
CA GLU A 266 -11.00 6.22 -16.38
C GLU A 266 -11.71 6.66 -15.09
N SER A 267 -11.46 5.99 -13.95
CA SER A 267 -12.00 6.38 -12.64
C SER A 267 -11.64 7.81 -12.22
N CYS A 268 -10.53 8.35 -12.75
CA CYS A 268 -10.09 9.72 -12.49
C CYS A 268 -10.12 10.61 -13.74
N HIS A 269 -9.86 10.03 -14.92
CA HIS A 269 -9.67 10.78 -16.16
C HIS A 269 -10.84 10.70 -17.15
N GLY A 270 -11.80 9.81 -16.91
CA GLY A 270 -12.88 9.48 -17.82
C GLY A 270 -12.41 8.77 -19.10
N SER A 271 -13.34 8.48 -20.00
CA SER A 271 -13.11 7.69 -21.21
C SER A 271 -12.56 8.51 -22.40
N THR A 272 -12.62 9.84 -22.32
CA THR A 272 -12.18 10.76 -23.39
C THR A 272 -11.26 11.87 -22.85
N PRO A 273 -10.14 11.53 -22.20
CA PRO A 273 -9.32 12.49 -21.46
C PRO A 273 -8.56 13.49 -22.34
N HIS A 274 -8.43 13.22 -23.65
CA HIS A 274 -7.61 14.04 -24.53
C HIS A 274 -8.39 15.28 -25.00
N PRO A 275 -7.86 16.49 -24.83
CA PRO A 275 -8.50 17.70 -25.34
C PRO A 275 -8.68 17.66 -26.86
N ARG A 276 -9.85 18.09 -27.34
CA ARG A 276 -10.17 18.15 -28.78
C ARG A 276 -9.17 18.98 -29.59
N THR A 277 -8.49 19.92 -28.94
CA THR A 277 -7.47 20.80 -29.53
C THR A 277 -6.14 20.09 -29.83
N VAL A 278 -5.86 18.96 -29.19
CA VAL A 278 -4.62 18.20 -29.41
C VAL A 278 -4.76 17.31 -30.64
N ASN A 279 -5.80 16.45 -30.67
CA ASN A 279 -6.24 15.69 -31.85
C ASN A 279 -7.55 14.95 -31.50
N ASN A 280 -8.62 15.18 -32.27
CA ASN A 280 -9.92 14.53 -32.06
C ASN A 280 -9.90 13.00 -32.21
N LYS A 281 -8.84 12.41 -32.78
CA LYS A 281 -8.71 10.96 -33.01
C LYS A 281 -8.07 10.17 -31.86
N ILE A 282 -7.40 10.82 -30.90
CA ILE A 282 -6.76 10.07 -29.82
C ILE A 282 -7.82 9.44 -28.90
N ASN A 283 -8.93 10.13 -28.68
CA ASN A 283 -10.06 9.56 -27.93
C ASN A 283 -10.67 8.34 -28.65
N ASP A 284 -10.65 8.25 -29.99
CA ASP A 284 -11.11 7.05 -30.70
C ASP A 284 -10.22 5.82 -30.40
N HIS A 285 -8.95 6.02 -29.99
CA HIS A 285 -8.06 4.91 -29.67
C HIS A 285 -8.39 4.23 -28.34
N THR A 286 -9.04 4.92 -27.40
CA THR A 286 -9.41 4.35 -26.09
C THR A 286 -10.44 3.22 -26.22
N ASP A 287 -11.02 3.03 -27.41
CA ASP A 287 -11.86 1.87 -27.74
C ASP A 287 -11.10 0.56 -27.95
N LYS A 288 -9.80 0.63 -28.23
CA LYS A 288 -8.98 -0.54 -28.62
C LYS A 288 -7.62 -0.62 -27.94
N VAL A 289 -7.07 0.51 -27.51
CA VAL A 289 -5.75 0.62 -26.91
C VAL A 289 -5.90 1.05 -25.46
N ALA A 290 -5.38 0.23 -24.54
CA ALA A 290 -5.39 0.54 -23.12
C ALA A 290 -4.50 1.75 -22.81
N CYS A 291 -4.89 2.57 -21.83
CA CYS A 291 -4.16 3.79 -21.46
C CYS A 291 -2.67 3.52 -21.16
N GLN A 292 -2.39 2.42 -20.44
CA GLN A 292 -1.04 1.96 -20.06
C GLN A 292 -0.14 1.57 -21.24
N THR A 293 -0.68 1.48 -22.45
CA THR A 293 0.13 1.24 -23.66
C THR A 293 0.79 2.53 -24.15
N CYS A 294 0.10 3.66 -23.98
CA CYS A 294 0.59 4.97 -24.42
C CYS A 294 1.29 5.74 -23.27
N HIS A 295 0.91 5.46 -22.03
CA HIS A 295 1.38 6.11 -20.81
C HIS A 295 2.08 5.10 -19.90
#